data_AF-A0AAW5EXR4-F1
#
_entry.id   AF-A0AAW5EXR4-F1
#
_cell.length_a   1.000
_cell.length_b   1.000
_cell.length_c   1.000
_cell.angle_alpha   90.00
_cell.angle_beta   90.00
_cell.angle_gamma   90.00
#
_symmetry.space_group_name_H-M   'P 1'
#
loop_
_entity.id
_entity.type
_entity.pdbx_description
1 polymer ?
#
loop_
_entity_poly.entity_id
_entity_poly.type
_entity_poly.pdbx_seq_one_letter_code
_entity_poly.pdbx_strand_id
1 'polypeptide(L)'
;MAKRTETITAPRKKTPASTRSRAAGPARTPRPATDAPLDRDELDQAVTRAHGALGRRQADDGHWVFDLEADATIPAEYVLLEHYLDRINPELEQRIGVYLRRIQGDHGGWPLYQDGKFDLSASVKAYFALKALGDSVNAPHMVRARQAILDHG
;
A
#
# COMPACT_ATOMS: atom_id res chain seq x y z
N MET A 1 37.99 -1.89 44.39
CA MET A 1 38.20 -2.26 42.97
C MET A 1 36.86 -2.57 42.35
N ALA A 2 36.29 -1.65 41.56
CA ALA A 2 35.07 -1.88 40.79
C ALA A 2 35.33 -1.35 39.37
N LYS A 3 35.24 -2.25 38.38
CA LYS A 3 35.52 -1.96 36.97
C LYS A 3 34.39 -1.10 36.39
N ARG A 4 34.74 0.06 35.84
CA ARG A 4 33.89 0.82 34.91
C ARG A 4 33.87 0.06 33.58
N THR A 5 32.70 -0.37 33.15
CA THR A 5 32.48 -0.86 31.78
C THR A 5 31.94 0.33 30.98
N GLU A 6 32.75 0.86 30.09
CA GLU A 6 32.37 1.91 29.14
C GLU A 6 31.56 1.28 28.00
N THR A 7 30.28 1.66 27.90
CA THR A 7 29.45 1.34 26.74
C THR A 7 29.76 2.35 25.62
N ILE A 8 30.51 1.92 24.61
CA ILE A 8 30.77 2.70 23.40
C ILE A 8 29.45 2.84 22.62
N THR A 9 28.85 4.02 22.68
CA THR A 9 27.72 4.40 21.83
C THR A 9 28.28 5.05 20.56
N ALA A 10 28.18 4.35 19.42
CA ALA A 10 28.46 4.95 18.12
C ALA A 10 27.30 5.89 17.71
N PRO A 11 27.57 7.06 17.11
CA PRO A 11 26.52 8.00 16.73
C PRO A 11 25.73 7.48 15.52
N ARG A 12 24.41 7.32 15.68
CA ARG A 12 23.50 7.10 14.55
C ARG A 12 23.50 8.32 13.64
N LYS A 13 23.96 8.15 12.40
CA LYS A 13 23.77 9.13 11.32
C LYS A 13 22.25 9.32 11.10
N LYS A 14 21.78 10.56 11.20
CA LYS A 14 20.40 10.95 10.88
C LYS A 14 20.23 10.88 9.36
N THR A 15 19.46 9.91 8.88
CA THR A 15 19.00 9.85 7.49
C THR A 15 17.89 10.88 7.31
N PRO A 16 17.94 11.77 6.29
CA PRO A 16 16.86 12.73 6.06
C PRO A 16 15.59 11.99 5.63
N ALA A 17 14.45 12.48 6.12
CA ALA A 17 13.13 12.01 5.71
C ALA A 17 12.97 12.22 4.20
N SER A 18 12.89 11.10 3.46
CA SER A 18 12.61 11.12 2.02
C SER A 18 11.13 11.45 1.82
N THR A 19 10.84 12.69 1.45
CA THR A 19 9.55 13.09 0.87
C THR A 19 9.40 12.37 -0.47
N ARG A 20 8.85 11.15 -0.46
CA ARG A 20 8.42 10.48 -1.70
C ARG A 20 7.14 11.13 -2.21
N SER A 21 7.30 11.99 -3.21
CA SER A 21 6.21 12.44 -4.07
C SER A 21 5.54 11.23 -4.73
N ARG A 22 4.19 11.19 -4.71
CA ARG A 22 3.35 10.17 -5.35
C ARG A 22 3.51 10.29 -6.87
N ALA A 23 4.26 9.40 -7.49
CA ALA A 23 3.95 9.05 -8.87
C ALA A 23 2.67 8.22 -8.82
N ALA A 24 1.58 8.74 -9.41
CA ALA A 24 0.46 7.88 -9.79
C ALA A 24 1.03 6.74 -10.64
N GLY A 25 0.70 5.49 -10.32
CA GLY A 25 1.00 4.38 -11.22
C GLY A 25 0.45 4.74 -12.60
N PRO A 26 1.21 4.48 -13.69
CA PRO A 26 0.77 4.90 -15.02
C PRO A 26 -0.62 4.31 -15.28
N ALA A 27 -1.56 5.18 -15.66
CA ALA A 27 -2.86 4.75 -16.16
C ALA A 27 -2.63 3.67 -17.21
N ARG A 28 -3.32 2.52 -17.09
CA ARG A 28 -3.23 1.45 -18.08
C ARG A 28 -3.67 2.01 -19.42
N THR A 29 -2.71 2.30 -20.29
CA THR A 29 -2.97 2.71 -21.67
C THR A 29 -3.83 1.62 -22.31
N PRO A 30 -4.90 1.97 -23.05
CA PRO A 30 -5.67 0.99 -23.80
C PRO A 30 -4.69 0.20 -24.67
N ARG A 31 -4.75 -1.13 -24.59
CA ARG A 31 -3.90 -1.99 -25.43
C ARG A 31 -4.29 -1.68 -26.88
N PRO A 32 -3.41 -1.11 -27.71
CA PRO A 32 -3.74 -0.97 -29.12
C PRO A 32 -4.01 -2.39 -29.65
N ALA A 33 -5.08 -2.53 -30.43
CA ALA A 33 -5.30 -3.76 -31.18
C ALA A 33 -4.18 -3.82 -32.23
N THR A 34 -3.18 -4.65 -31.99
CA THR A 34 -2.00 -4.76 -32.85
C THR A 34 -1.99 -6.14 -33.51
N ASP A 35 -2.69 -6.27 -34.64
CA ASP A 35 -2.58 -7.44 -35.52
C ASP A 35 -1.44 -7.30 -36.54
N ALA A 36 -0.64 -6.22 -36.46
CA ALA A 36 0.56 -6.07 -37.28
C ALA A 36 1.73 -6.86 -36.67
N PRO A 37 2.49 -7.64 -37.46
CA PRO A 37 3.67 -8.35 -36.96
C PRO A 37 4.70 -7.34 -36.46
N LEU A 38 5.16 -7.52 -35.22
CA LEU A 38 6.22 -6.72 -34.61
C LEU A 38 7.53 -6.98 -35.37
N ASP A 39 8.25 -5.90 -35.70
CA ASP A 39 9.60 -6.01 -36.25
C ASP A 39 10.56 -6.63 -35.21
N ARG A 40 11.46 -7.49 -35.67
CA ARG A 40 12.39 -8.21 -34.79
C ARG A 40 13.36 -7.25 -34.10
N ASP A 41 13.83 -6.24 -34.82
CA ASP A 41 14.77 -5.27 -34.25
C ASP A 41 14.08 -4.41 -33.17
N GLU A 42 12.82 -4.02 -33.38
CA GLU A 42 12.02 -3.32 -32.37
C GLU A 42 11.81 -4.17 -31.11
N LEU A 43 11.56 -5.47 -31.28
CA LEU A 43 11.42 -6.42 -30.17
C LEU A 43 12.73 -6.55 -29.37
N ASP A 44 13.87 -6.75 -30.03
CA ASP A 44 15.17 -6.92 -29.38
C ASP A 44 15.59 -5.66 -28.60
N GLN A 45 15.27 -4.48 -29.15
CA GLN A 45 15.48 -3.22 -28.43
C GLN A 45 14.58 -3.10 -27.20
N ALA A 46 13.31 -3.51 -27.30
CA ALA A 46 12.39 -3.51 -26.16
C ALA A 46 12.87 -4.46 -25.04
N VAL A 47 13.32 -5.67 -25.40
CA VAL A 47 13.90 -6.63 -24.45
C VAL A 47 15.14 -6.07 -23.78
N THR A 48 16.07 -5.49 -24.55
CA THR A 48 17.30 -4.89 -24.02
C THR A 48 17.01 -3.77 -23.04
N ARG A 49 16.04 -2.89 -23.35
CA ARG A 49 15.61 -1.80 -22.45
C ARG A 49 14.97 -2.34 -21.18
N ALA A 50 14.09 -3.33 -21.28
CA ALA A 50 13.43 -3.95 -20.13
C ALA A 50 14.43 -4.67 -19.21
N HIS A 51 15.34 -5.46 -19.79
CA HIS A 51 16.42 -6.13 -19.07
C HIS A 51 17.30 -5.12 -18.32
N GLY A 52 17.77 -4.06 -19.00
CA GLY A 52 18.55 -3.01 -18.37
C GLY A 52 17.78 -2.28 -17.27
N ALA A 53 16.48 -2.03 -17.44
CA ALA A 53 15.65 -1.40 -16.44
C ALA A 53 15.44 -2.28 -15.19
N LEU A 54 15.22 -3.58 -15.38
CA LEU A 54 15.06 -4.52 -14.27
C LEU A 54 16.40 -4.76 -13.55
N GLY A 55 17.50 -4.87 -14.29
CA GLY A 55 18.86 -5.01 -13.74
C GLY A 55 19.24 -3.83 -12.86
N ARG A 56 18.90 -2.59 -13.26
CA ARG A 56 19.13 -1.39 -12.42
C ARG A 56 18.32 -1.37 -11.10
N ARG A 57 17.33 -2.25 -10.95
CA ARG A 57 16.51 -2.37 -9.73
C ARG A 57 16.91 -3.57 -8.88
N GLN A 58 17.89 -4.37 -9.31
CA GLN A 58 18.42 -5.48 -8.53
C GLN A 58 19.28 -4.92 -7.38
N ALA A 59 19.14 -5.50 -6.19
CA ALA A 59 19.99 -5.18 -5.06
C ALA A 59 21.39 -5.79 -5.22
N ASP A 60 22.36 -5.29 -4.45
CA ASP A 60 23.78 -5.69 -4.55
C ASP A 60 24.02 -7.19 -4.28
N ASP A 61 23.15 -7.83 -3.51
CA ASP A 61 23.15 -9.27 -3.19
C ASP A 61 22.30 -10.11 -4.18
N GLY A 62 21.78 -9.49 -5.24
CA GLY A 62 21.15 -10.15 -6.37
C GLY A 62 19.63 -10.33 -6.29
N HIS A 63 18.95 -9.89 -5.23
CA HIS A 63 17.48 -10.00 -5.15
C HIS A 63 16.77 -8.78 -5.74
N TRP A 64 15.45 -8.91 -5.94
CA TRP A 64 14.55 -7.79 -6.27
C TRP A 64 13.50 -7.61 -5.18
N VAL A 65 13.20 -6.36 -4.85
CA VAL A 65 12.10 -6.00 -3.93
C VAL A 65 11.13 -5.07 -4.63
N PHE A 66 9.88 -5.50 -4.70
CA PHE A 66 8.77 -4.69 -5.18
C PHE A 66 7.62 -4.75 -4.17
N ASP A 67 6.75 -3.75 -4.24
CA ASP A 67 5.57 -3.69 -3.40
C ASP A 67 4.61 -4.83 -3.81
N LEU A 68 4.24 -5.66 -2.83
CA LEU A 68 3.13 -6.61 -2.97
C LEU A 68 1.87 -5.94 -2.42
N GLU A 69 1.12 -5.29 -3.31
CA GLU A 69 -0.14 -4.66 -2.92
C GLU A 69 -1.23 -5.74 -2.76
N ALA A 70 -1.72 -5.87 -1.53
CA ALA A 70 -2.90 -6.67 -1.20
C ALA A 70 -4.13 -5.77 -0.99
N ASP A 71 -5.28 -6.38 -0.70
CA ASP A 71 -6.50 -5.67 -0.38
C ASP A 71 -6.45 -4.94 0.99
N ALA A 72 -7.57 -4.35 1.39
CA ALA A 72 -7.68 -3.59 2.62
C ALA A 72 -7.66 -4.43 3.91
N THR A 73 -7.81 -5.75 3.84
CA THR A 73 -8.00 -6.63 5.00
C THR A 73 -6.75 -6.73 5.85
N ILE A 74 -5.58 -7.01 5.27
CA ILE A 74 -4.31 -7.12 6.01
C ILE A 74 -4.03 -5.86 6.86
N PRO A 75 -4.02 -4.63 6.30
CA PRO A 75 -3.80 -3.44 7.11
C PRO A 75 -4.93 -3.15 8.10
N ALA A 76 -6.19 -3.44 7.76
CA ALA A 76 -7.31 -3.23 8.68
C ALA A 76 -7.26 -4.18 9.88
N GLU A 77 -7.00 -5.46 9.64
CA GLU A 77 -6.84 -6.49 10.67
C GLU A 77 -5.63 -6.21 11.55
N TYR A 78 -4.53 -5.70 10.97
CA TYR A 78 -3.37 -5.27 11.74
C TYR A 78 -3.72 -4.15 12.73
N VAL A 79 -4.45 -3.10 12.29
CA VAL A 79 -4.93 -2.04 13.20
C VAL A 79 -5.77 -2.65 14.32
N LEU A 80 -6.78 -3.46 13.98
CA LEU A 80 -7.67 -4.05 14.97
C LEU A 80 -6.91 -4.96 15.95
N LEU A 81 -5.89 -5.69 15.49
CA LEU A 81 -5.02 -6.52 16.33
C LEU A 81 -4.18 -5.68 17.29
N GLU A 82 -3.53 -4.61 16.83
CA GLU A 82 -2.70 -3.77 17.70
C GLU A 82 -3.53 -3.00 18.73
N HIS A 83 -4.76 -2.60 18.38
CA HIS A 83 -5.74 -2.08 19.34
C HIS A 83 -6.15 -3.14 20.37
N TYR A 84 -6.41 -4.39 19.94
CA TYR A 84 -6.75 -5.48 20.85
C TYR A 84 -5.62 -5.81 21.84
N LEU A 85 -4.36 -5.71 21.40
CA LEU A 85 -3.17 -5.98 22.19
C LEU A 85 -2.65 -4.76 22.99
N ASP A 86 -3.29 -3.59 22.85
CA ASP A 86 -2.87 -2.32 23.44
C ASP A 86 -1.41 -1.92 23.08
N ARG A 87 -1.06 -2.08 21.79
CA ARG A 87 0.28 -1.81 21.23
C ARG A 87 0.25 -0.76 20.11
N ILE A 88 -0.61 0.23 20.28
CA ILE A 88 -0.91 1.25 19.28
C ILE A 88 0.36 2.03 18.91
N ASN A 89 0.64 2.12 17.60
CA ASN A 89 1.66 2.99 17.03
C ASN A 89 0.98 4.10 16.19
N PRO A 90 0.83 5.32 16.73
CA PRO A 90 0.08 6.38 16.08
C PRO A 90 0.63 6.78 14.70
N GLU A 91 1.96 6.74 14.50
CA GLU A 91 2.56 7.11 13.22
C GLU A 91 2.24 6.07 12.13
N LEU A 92 2.32 4.79 12.48
CA LEU A 92 1.98 3.70 11.57
C LEU A 92 0.48 3.70 11.24
N GLU A 93 -0.35 3.89 12.25
CA GLU A 93 -1.80 3.99 12.12
C GLU A 93 -2.24 5.15 11.20
N GLN A 94 -1.61 6.31 11.32
CA GLN A 94 -1.87 7.42 10.40
C GLN A 94 -1.56 7.04 8.95
N ARG A 95 -0.45 6.34 8.71
CA ARG A 95 -0.07 5.88 7.37
C ARG A 95 -1.05 4.83 6.83
N ILE A 96 -1.51 3.91 7.68
CA ILE A 96 -2.53 2.92 7.33
C ILE A 96 -3.86 3.62 7.00
N GLY A 97 -4.30 4.58 7.81
CA GLY A 97 -5.53 5.34 7.54
C GLY A 97 -5.48 6.09 6.22
N VAL A 98 -4.34 6.72 5.89
CA VAL A 98 -4.13 7.35 4.57
C VAL A 98 -4.25 6.32 3.45
N TYR A 99 -3.67 5.14 3.61
CA TYR A 99 -3.79 4.06 2.63
C TYR A 99 -5.24 3.60 2.45
N LEU A 100 -5.93 3.23 3.54
CA LEU A 100 -7.31 2.73 3.51
C LEU A 100 -8.27 3.73 2.84
N ARG A 101 -8.17 5.02 3.17
CA ARG A 101 -8.98 6.07 2.53
C ARG A 101 -8.67 6.24 1.05
N ARG A 102 -7.41 6.07 0.65
CA ARG A 102 -6.96 6.19 -0.75
C ARG A 102 -7.52 5.07 -1.63
N ILE A 103 -7.63 3.86 -1.09
CA ILE A 103 -8.03 2.67 -1.85
C ILE A 103 -9.52 2.33 -1.74
N GLN A 104 -10.33 3.20 -1.14
CA GLN A 104 -11.78 3.06 -1.14
C GLN A 104 -12.31 3.23 -2.58
N GLY A 105 -13.10 2.27 -3.05
CA GLY A 105 -13.65 2.28 -4.41
C GLY A 105 -14.82 3.26 -4.57
N ASP A 106 -15.15 3.58 -5.81
CA ASP A 106 -16.27 4.48 -6.16
C ASP A 106 -17.63 3.94 -5.70
N HIS A 107 -17.75 2.61 -5.57
CA HIS A 107 -18.90 1.91 -4.99
C HIS A 107 -19.02 2.10 -3.45
N GLY A 108 -18.14 2.88 -2.83
CA GLY A 108 -18.20 3.26 -1.42
C GLY A 108 -17.55 2.27 -0.44
N GLY A 109 -17.17 1.08 -0.87
CA GLY A 109 -16.51 0.07 -0.03
C GLY A 109 -15.08 -0.22 -0.45
N TRP A 110 -14.60 -1.43 -0.15
CA TRP A 110 -13.28 -1.91 -0.54
C TRP A 110 -13.38 -3.23 -1.34
N PRO A 111 -12.63 -3.37 -2.43
CA PRO A 111 -12.53 -4.60 -3.21
C PRO A 111 -11.39 -5.51 -2.73
N LEU A 112 -11.36 -6.76 -3.21
CA LEU A 112 -10.26 -7.72 -2.98
C LEU A 112 -9.06 -7.54 -3.93
N TYR A 113 -9.17 -6.69 -4.94
CA TYR A 113 -8.10 -6.37 -5.89
C TYR A 113 -8.35 -5.00 -6.52
N GLN A 114 -7.32 -4.42 -7.14
CA GLN A 114 -7.39 -3.10 -7.76
C GLN A 114 -8.52 -3.01 -8.79
N ASP A 115 -9.34 -1.95 -8.67
CA ASP A 115 -10.51 -1.68 -9.53
C ASP A 115 -11.54 -2.83 -9.55
N GLY A 116 -11.54 -3.67 -8.52
CA GLY A 116 -12.48 -4.76 -8.34
C GLY A 116 -13.88 -4.31 -7.92
N LYS A 117 -14.78 -5.29 -7.78
CA LYS A 117 -16.13 -5.07 -7.24
C LYS A 117 -16.09 -4.94 -5.72
N PHE A 118 -17.15 -4.34 -5.17
CA PHE A 118 -17.41 -4.31 -3.73
C PHE A 118 -17.28 -5.71 -3.10
N ASP A 119 -16.57 -5.79 -1.98
CA ASP A 119 -16.55 -6.95 -1.10
C ASP A 119 -17.02 -6.55 0.31
N LEU A 120 -18.02 -7.26 0.83
CA LEU A 120 -18.63 -6.94 2.12
C LEU A 120 -17.64 -7.11 3.27
N SER A 121 -16.87 -8.21 3.27
CA SER A 121 -15.95 -8.56 4.35
C SER A 121 -14.79 -7.58 4.45
N ALA A 122 -14.17 -7.25 3.32
CA ALA A 122 -13.13 -6.24 3.23
C ALA A 122 -13.66 -4.86 3.66
N SER A 123 -14.87 -4.51 3.23
CA SER A 123 -15.48 -3.22 3.55
C SER A 123 -15.79 -3.05 5.03
N VAL A 124 -16.34 -4.08 5.68
CA VAL A 124 -16.59 -4.06 7.12
C VAL A 124 -15.29 -3.90 7.90
N LYS A 125 -14.25 -4.67 7.57
CA LYS A 125 -12.95 -4.59 8.27
C LYS A 125 -12.31 -3.20 8.12
N ALA A 126 -12.28 -2.67 6.90
CA ALA A 126 -11.73 -1.34 6.64
C ALA A 126 -12.52 -0.23 7.36
N TYR A 127 -13.85 -0.31 7.37
CA TYR A 127 -14.70 0.64 8.10
C TYR A 127 -14.43 0.61 9.61
N PHE A 128 -14.32 -0.58 10.20
CA PHE A 128 -14.02 -0.70 11.63
C PHE A 128 -12.60 -0.23 11.98
N ALA A 129 -11.61 -0.55 11.15
CA ALA A 129 -10.25 -0.04 11.34
C ALA A 129 -10.25 1.50 11.30
N LEU A 130 -10.86 2.14 10.30
CA LEU A 130 -10.94 3.60 10.23
C LEU A 130 -11.67 4.23 11.43
N LYS A 131 -12.71 3.56 11.96
CA LYS A 131 -13.35 4.00 13.21
C LYS A 131 -12.38 3.91 14.41
N ALA A 132 -11.61 2.83 14.52
CA ALA A 132 -10.61 2.67 15.58
C ALA A 132 -9.51 3.74 15.50
N LEU A 133 -9.14 4.14 14.28
CA LEU A 133 -8.23 5.26 14.00
C LEU A 133 -8.81 6.65 14.32
N GLY A 134 -10.07 6.73 14.73
CA GLY A 134 -10.74 7.97 15.14
C GLY A 134 -11.50 8.70 14.04
N ASP A 135 -11.68 8.09 12.86
CA ASP A 135 -12.49 8.71 11.81
C ASP A 135 -13.95 8.84 12.26
N SER A 136 -14.49 10.05 12.16
CA SER A 136 -15.89 10.32 12.48
C SER A 136 -16.80 9.47 11.59
N VAL A 137 -17.80 8.81 12.20
CA VAL A 137 -18.82 8.04 11.47
C VAL A 137 -19.63 8.91 10.50
N ASN A 138 -19.57 10.24 10.64
CA ASN A 138 -20.24 11.20 9.76
C ASN A 138 -19.31 11.77 8.69
N ALA A 139 -18.02 11.39 8.66
CA ALA A 139 -17.11 11.78 7.59
C ALA A 139 -17.59 11.21 6.24
N PRO A 140 -17.40 11.92 5.11
CA PRO A 140 -17.96 11.51 3.82
C PRO A 140 -17.61 10.08 3.40
N HIS A 141 -16.36 9.66 3.58
CA HIS A 141 -15.91 8.29 3.25
C HIS A 141 -16.53 7.23 4.16
N MET A 142 -16.75 7.55 5.45
CA MET A 142 -17.41 6.66 6.42
C MET A 142 -18.90 6.51 6.12
N VAL A 143 -19.57 7.58 5.71
CA VAL A 143 -20.99 7.52 5.31
C VAL A 143 -21.17 6.64 4.08
N ARG A 144 -20.35 6.82 3.04
CA ARG A 144 -20.40 5.97 1.83
C ARG A 144 -20.16 4.51 2.16
N ALA A 145 -19.14 4.22 2.99
CA ALA A 145 -18.84 2.87 3.43
C ALA A 145 -20.00 2.24 4.18
N ARG A 146 -20.57 2.95 5.16
CA ARG A 146 -21.72 2.46 5.92
C ARG A 146 -22.92 2.19 5.02
N GLN A 147 -23.23 3.09 4.09
CA GLN A 147 -24.34 2.89 3.16
C GLN A 147 -24.11 1.64 2.29
N ALA A 148 -22.94 1.52 1.66
CA ALA A 148 -22.60 0.38 0.83
C ALA A 148 -22.66 -0.95 1.60
N ILE A 149 -22.20 -0.96 2.86
CA ILE A 149 -22.29 -2.13 3.75
C ILE A 149 -23.77 -2.47 4.02
N LEU A 150 -24.59 -1.51 4.45
CA LEU A 150 -26.01 -1.74 4.76
C LEU A 150 -26.83 -2.18 3.54
N ASP A 151 -26.47 -1.73 2.35
CA ASP A 151 -27.11 -2.16 1.10
C ASP A 151 -26.79 -3.63 0.76
N HIS A 152 -25.80 -4.24 1.42
CA HIS A 152 -25.31 -5.60 1.15
C HIS A 152 -25.29 -6.55 2.38
N GLY A 153 -25.60 -6.08 3.60
CA GLY A 153 -25.70 -6.92 4.82
C GLY A 153 -25.49 -6.19 6.15
#